data_AF-A0A502ELF8-F1
#
_entry.id   AF-A0A502ELF8-F1
#
_cell.length_a   1.000
_cell.length_b   1.000
_cell.length_c   1.000
_cell.angle_alpha   90.00
_cell.angle_beta   90.00
_cell.angle_gamma   90.00
#
_symmetry.space_group_name_H-M   'P 1'
#
loop_
_entity.id
_entity.type
_entity.pdbx_description
1 polymer ?
#
loop_
_entity_poly.entity_id
_entity_poly.type
_entity_poly.pdbx_seq_one_letter_code
_entity_poly.pdbx_strand_id
1 'polypeptide(L)'
;MKRTSLFGAVLIALLTFSCQKENSQENSSIVSKVEQENWQTAKLDAKFADSQKQITAYLFPTAQMSKLVETPNVEFVQFVLGYSDNTLQIKVIGVDKTGKELTSVDSNILRETSDTDKLSVLKTSNRKTNKGTAILNNHLLFPKDALDGITAWQEKLNKISDLDDVLSYEGARFKHYSLEAAIITDLLKNKNTANIGLFLGLNPIGKVTTILIGLDKNNSMKKISLTSKEASTNDVYDGSRPCPPYGDPAPELL
;
A
#
# COMPACT_ATOMS: atom_id res chain seq x y z
N MET A 1 -68.18 6.00 37.57
CA MET A 1 -68.83 5.45 36.35
C MET A 1 -68.12 6.03 35.13
N LYS A 2 -67.69 5.17 34.18
CA LYS A 2 -67.67 5.32 32.70
C LYS A 2 -67.64 6.78 32.14
N ARG A 3 -66.84 7.18 31.16
CA ARG A 3 -66.22 6.50 30.01
C ARG A 3 -65.32 7.52 29.29
N THR A 4 -64.33 6.98 28.61
CA THR A 4 -63.46 7.53 27.56
C THR A 4 -64.13 8.44 26.52
N SER A 5 -63.39 9.42 25.99
CA SER A 5 -63.37 9.72 24.55
C SER A 5 -62.01 10.28 24.12
N LEU A 6 -61.38 9.56 23.19
CA LEU A 6 -60.23 9.94 22.39
C LEU A 6 -60.62 11.00 21.33
N PHE A 7 -59.58 11.57 20.70
CA PHE A 7 -59.45 12.36 19.45
C PHE A 7 -58.73 13.67 19.80
N GLY A 8 -57.55 14.04 19.30
CA GLY A 8 -56.71 13.58 18.20
C GLY A 8 -55.97 14.83 17.72
N ALA A 9 -54.64 14.89 17.87
CA ALA A 9 -53.82 15.93 17.26
C ALA A 9 -52.39 15.42 17.08
N VAL A 10 -52.10 15.08 15.82
CA VAL A 10 -50.75 14.88 15.29
C VAL A 10 -50.02 16.23 15.40
N LEU A 11 -48.88 16.27 16.08
CA LEU A 11 -47.93 17.37 15.91
C LEU A 11 -46.56 16.84 15.48
N ILE A 12 -46.14 17.42 14.37
CA ILE A 12 -45.05 17.03 13.50
C ILE A 12 -43.71 17.27 14.20
N ALA A 13 -42.84 16.27 14.08
CA ALA A 13 -41.43 16.35 14.42
C ALA A 13 -40.71 17.39 13.56
N LEU A 14 -40.06 18.36 14.20
CA LEU A 14 -38.98 19.15 13.62
C LEU A 14 -37.81 19.16 14.61
N LEU A 15 -37.18 18.00 14.77
CA LEU A 15 -35.81 17.93 15.26
C LEU A 15 -34.91 18.28 14.07
N THR A 16 -34.59 19.55 13.92
CA THR A 16 -33.50 20.00 13.06
C THR A 16 -32.19 19.53 13.69
N PHE A 17 -31.82 18.28 13.45
CA PHE A 17 -30.44 17.87 13.49
C PHE A 17 -29.73 18.65 12.38
N SER A 18 -29.09 19.75 12.75
CA SER A 18 -27.99 20.28 11.96
C SER A 18 -26.90 19.21 11.96
N CYS A 19 -26.93 18.33 10.96
CA CYS A 19 -25.73 17.66 10.49
C CYS A 19 -24.77 18.78 10.06
N GLN A 20 -23.89 19.18 10.97
CA GLN A 20 -22.62 19.76 10.58
C GLN A 20 -21.96 18.76 9.64
N LYS A 21 -22.00 19.10 8.36
CA LYS A 21 -21.12 18.53 7.36
C LYS A 21 -19.71 19.03 7.69
N GLU A 22 -19.06 18.34 8.63
CA GLU A 22 -17.61 18.44 8.78
C GLU A 22 -16.99 17.80 7.54
N ASN A 23 -16.50 18.66 6.65
CA ASN A 23 -15.52 18.31 5.64
C ASN A 23 -14.22 17.93 6.37
N SER A 24 -14.09 16.66 6.73
CA SER A 24 -12.80 16.03 6.93
C SER A 24 -12.60 15.05 5.78
N GLN A 25 -11.79 15.49 4.83
CA GLN A 25 -11.20 14.65 3.80
C GLN A 25 -10.22 13.70 4.49
N GLU A 26 -10.75 12.63 5.06
CA GLU A 26 -10.00 11.53 5.64
C GLU A 26 -10.38 10.26 4.87
N ASN A 27 -9.80 10.13 3.67
CA ASN A 27 -9.84 8.87 2.93
C ASN A 27 -8.86 7.89 3.59
N SER A 28 -9.22 7.36 4.76
CA SER A 28 -8.60 6.16 5.31
C SER A 28 -9.21 4.95 4.58
N SER A 29 -8.49 4.33 3.64
CA SER A 29 -9.01 3.17 2.94
C SER A 29 -8.81 1.91 3.78
N ILE A 30 -9.86 1.54 4.50
CA ILE A 30 -10.00 0.20 5.07
C ILE A 30 -10.21 -0.73 3.88
N VAL A 31 -9.24 -1.57 3.49
CA VAL A 31 -9.51 -2.62 2.49
C VAL A 31 -10.42 -3.68 3.11
N SER A 32 -11.71 -3.51 2.88
CA SER A 32 -12.78 -4.42 3.24
C SER A 32 -12.75 -5.68 2.37
N LYS A 33 -13.43 -6.73 2.82
CA LYS A 33 -13.63 -7.94 2.02
C LYS A 33 -14.28 -7.61 0.65
N VAL A 34 -15.20 -6.65 0.64
CA VAL A 34 -15.87 -6.17 -0.58
C VAL A 34 -14.86 -5.56 -1.55
N GLU A 35 -13.91 -4.76 -1.09
CA GLU A 35 -12.89 -4.19 -1.98
C GLU A 35 -11.93 -5.24 -2.54
N GLN A 36 -11.62 -6.29 -1.77
CA GLN A 36 -10.81 -7.41 -2.28
C GLN A 36 -11.57 -8.18 -3.37
N GLU A 37 -12.86 -8.43 -3.18
CA GLU A 37 -13.73 -9.06 -4.19
C GLU A 37 -13.87 -8.18 -5.45
N ASN A 38 -14.06 -6.87 -5.25
CA ASN A 38 -14.10 -5.89 -6.33
C ASN A 38 -12.79 -5.92 -7.12
N TRP A 39 -11.64 -6.03 -6.44
CA TRP A 39 -10.34 -6.08 -7.11
C TRP A 39 -10.21 -7.28 -8.06
N GLN A 40 -10.76 -8.45 -7.70
CA GLN A 40 -10.70 -9.62 -8.57
C GLN A 40 -11.54 -9.48 -9.85
N THR A 41 -12.53 -8.58 -9.86
CA THR A 41 -13.52 -8.46 -10.95
C THR A 41 -13.56 -7.08 -11.61
N ALA A 42 -12.82 -6.10 -11.07
CA ALA A 42 -12.74 -4.72 -11.56
C ALA A 42 -12.36 -4.67 -13.04
N LYS A 43 -12.75 -3.61 -13.75
CA LYS A 43 -12.25 -3.37 -15.11
C LYS A 43 -11.01 -2.47 -15.02
N LEU A 44 -9.87 -2.97 -15.48
CA LEU A 44 -8.63 -2.19 -15.54
C LEU A 44 -8.59 -1.37 -16.84
N ASP A 45 -9.53 -0.44 -16.94
CA ASP A 45 -9.74 0.40 -18.12
C ASP A 45 -9.07 1.79 -17.98
N ALA A 46 -9.40 2.72 -18.89
CA ALA A 46 -8.86 4.07 -18.86
C ALA A 46 -9.14 4.82 -17.54
N LYS A 47 -10.30 4.58 -16.90
CA LYS A 47 -10.62 5.25 -15.63
C LYS A 47 -9.72 4.75 -14.51
N PHE A 48 -9.47 3.45 -14.48
CA PHE A 48 -8.49 2.88 -13.55
C PHE A 48 -7.10 3.47 -13.81
N ALA A 49 -6.65 3.45 -15.07
CA ALA A 49 -5.34 3.95 -15.43
C ALA A 49 -5.16 5.44 -15.05
N ASP A 50 -6.15 6.28 -15.36
CA ASP A 50 -6.10 7.71 -15.06
C ASP A 50 -6.14 8.01 -13.56
N SER A 51 -6.92 7.25 -12.79
CA SER A 51 -6.96 7.37 -11.33
C SER A 51 -5.65 6.90 -10.69
N GLN A 52 -5.03 5.85 -11.24
CA GLN A 52 -3.80 5.27 -10.74
C GLN A 52 -2.56 6.13 -11.07
N LYS A 53 -2.54 6.83 -12.22
CA LYS A 53 -1.49 7.81 -12.57
C LYS A 53 -1.38 8.95 -11.55
N GLN A 54 -2.48 9.27 -10.87
CA GLN A 54 -2.50 10.32 -9.84
C GLN A 54 -1.95 9.84 -8.49
N ILE A 55 -1.58 8.56 -8.36
CA ILE A 55 -1.12 7.98 -7.11
C ILE A 55 0.39 7.81 -7.17
N THR A 56 1.06 8.53 -6.29
CA THR A 56 2.51 8.45 -6.10
C THR A 56 2.87 7.22 -5.28
N ALA A 57 2.21 7.04 -4.13
CA ALA A 57 2.52 5.99 -3.16
C ALA A 57 1.35 5.71 -2.21
N TYR A 58 1.41 4.54 -1.57
CA TYR A 58 0.58 4.18 -0.42
C TYR A 58 1.41 4.33 0.84
N LEU A 59 0.98 5.18 1.76
CA LEU A 59 1.75 5.55 2.95
C LEU A 59 1.28 4.76 4.16
N PHE A 60 2.26 4.18 4.87
CA PHE A 60 2.04 3.48 6.12
C PHE A 60 2.83 4.19 7.24
N PRO A 61 2.16 4.81 8.23
CA PRO A 61 2.85 5.48 9.33
C PRO A 61 3.74 4.53 10.12
N THR A 62 4.98 4.93 10.41
CA THR A 62 5.96 4.06 11.09
C THR A 62 5.50 3.63 12.48
N ALA A 63 4.76 4.49 13.19
CA ALA A 63 4.18 4.15 14.49
C ALA A 63 3.17 2.99 14.41
N GLN A 64 2.40 2.88 13.32
CA GLN A 64 1.46 1.79 13.13
C GLN A 64 2.18 0.53 12.65
N MET A 65 3.13 0.68 11.73
CA MET A 65 3.95 -0.44 11.23
C MET A 65 4.82 -1.06 12.34
N SER A 66 5.32 -0.28 13.30
CA SER A 66 6.05 -0.78 14.48
C SER A 66 5.17 -1.72 15.30
N LYS A 67 3.95 -1.29 15.64
CA LYS A 67 2.98 -2.13 16.37
C LYS A 67 2.64 -3.40 15.59
N LEU A 68 2.54 -3.30 14.26
CA LEU A 68 2.26 -4.44 13.40
C LEU A 68 3.36 -5.52 13.52
N VAL A 69 4.64 -5.15 13.37
CA VAL A 69 5.74 -6.13 13.44
C VAL A 69 6.11 -6.56 14.86
N GLU A 70 5.74 -5.77 15.87
CA GLU A 70 5.88 -6.12 17.29
C GLU A 70 4.76 -7.05 17.78
N THR A 71 3.69 -7.24 16.99
CA THR A 71 2.60 -8.15 17.35
C THR A 71 3.13 -9.60 17.43
N PRO A 72 2.91 -10.32 18.54
CA PRO A 72 3.44 -11.67 18.70
C PRO A 72 3.04 -12.61 17.57
N ASN A 73 4.00 -13.43 17.12
CA ASN A 73 3.85 -14.41 16.04
C ASN A 73 3.67 -13.86 14.62
N VAL A 74 3.76 -12.54 14.41
CA VAL A 74 3.86 -12.00 13.05
C VAL A 74 5.21 -12.39 12.46
N GLU A 75 5.17 -13.10 11.32
CA GLU A 75 6.36 -13.53 10.58
C GLU A 75 6.43 -12.91 9.19
N PHE A 76 5.27 -12.74 8.56
CA PHE A 76 5.15 -12.09 7.27
C PHE A 76 4.23 -10.89 7.35
N VAL A 77 4.46 -9.96 6.45
CA VAL A 77 3.66 -8.78 6.21
C VAL A 77 3.10 -8.91 4.81
N GLN A 78 1.78 -8.82 4.67
CA GLN A 78 1.11 -8.91 3.38
C GLN A 78 0.48 -7.57 2.99
N PHE A 79 0.73 -7.14 1.76
CA PHE A 79 0.11 -5.97 1.14
C PHE A 79 -1.10 -6.44 0.35
N VAL A 80 -2.27 -6.43 0.98
CA VAL A 80 -3.53 -6.94 0.43
C VAL A 80 -4.15 -5.92 -0.51
N LEU A 81 -4.49 -6.38 -1.71
CA LEU A 81 -5.01 -5.55 -2.79
C LEU A 81 -6.54 -5.51 -2.74
N GLY A 82 -7.09 -4.29 -2.88
CA GLY A 82 -8.50 -4.02 -3.02
C GLY A 82 -8.78 -3.02 -4.13
N TYR A 83 -10.05 -2.76 -4.42
CA TYR A 83 -10.46 -1.82 -5.45
C TYR A 83 -11.68 -1.02 -5.01
N SER A 84 -11.53 0.30 -5.04
CA SER A 84 -12.58 1.28 -4.79
C SER A 84 -12.31 2.56 -5.56
N ASP A 85 -13.36 3.23 -6.03
CA ASP A 85 -13.28 4.54 -6.71
C ASP A 85 -12.27 4.56 -7.87
N ASN A 86 -12.30 3.51 -8.70
CA ASN A 86 -11.38 3.30 -9.83
C ASN A 86 -9.90 3.27 -9.44
N THR A 87 -9.60 3.04 -8.18
CA THR A 87 -8.26 3.11 -7.61
C THR A 87 -7.95 1.79 -6.93
N LEU A 88 -6.72 1.29 -7.12
CA LEU A 88 -6.21 0.20 -6.30
C LEU A 88 -6.13 0.67 -4.84
N GLN A 89 -6.64 -0.13 -3.93
CA GLN A 89 -6.53 0.07 -2.49
C GLN A 89 -5.51 -0.92 -1.94
N ILE A 90 -4.73 -0.51 -0.94
CA ILE A 90 -3.75 -1.40 -0.30
C ILE A 90 -3.88 -1.30 1.21
N LYS A 91 -3.99 -2.45 1.87
CA LYS A 91 -3.89 -2.59 3.32
C LYS A 91 -2.72 -3.50 3.65
N VAL A 92 -2.07 -3.26 4.76
CA VAL A 92 -1.04 -4.16 5.30
C VAL A 92 -1.65 -5.04 6.37
N ILE A 93 -1.36 -6.33 6.33
CA ILE A 93 -1.66 -7.27 7.42
C ILE A 93 -0.40 -7.97 7.90
N GLY A 94 -0.31 -8.19 9.21
CA GLY A 94 0.69 -9.07 9.81
C GLY A 94 0.10 -10.47 9.92
N VAL A 95 0.81 -11.48 9.40
CA VAL A 95 0.38 -12.88 9.42
C VAL A 95 1.41 -13.78 10.07
N ASP A 96 0.95 -14.88 10.65
CA ASP A 96 1.83 -15.95 11.13
C ASP A 96 2.32 -16.88 10.01
N LYS A 97 3.09 -17.92 10.36
CA LYS A 97 3.58 -18.95 9.40
C LYS A 97 2.49 -19.65 8.60
N THR A 98 1.27 -19.69 9.12
CA THR A 98 0.13 -20.37 8.49
C THR A 98 -0.67 -19.43 7.59
N GLY A 99 -0.32 -18.14 7.56
CA GLY A 99 -1.05 -17.11 6.83
C GLY A 99 -2.26 -16.54 7.59
N LYS A 100 -2.40 -16.85 8.89
CA LYS A 100 -3.49 -16.29 9.70
C LYS A 100 -3.20 -14.82 9.99
N GLU A 101 -4.17 -13.95 9.67
CA GLU A 101 -4.13 -12.53 10.02
C GLU A 101 -4.16 -12.33 11.54
N LEU A 102 -3.22 -11.51 12.03
CA LEU A 102 -3.06 -11.16 13.45
C LEU A 102 -3.35 -9.69 13.73
N THR A 103 -3.06 -8.82 12.76
CA THR A 103 -3.19 -7.37 12.89
C THR A 103 -3.17 -6.72 11.51
N SER A 104 -3.64 -5.47 11.40
CA SER A 104 -3.71 -4.74 10.14
C SER A 104 -3.41 -3.25 10.28
N VAL A 105 -2.96 -2.63 9.19
CA VAL A 105 -2.69 -1.20 9.05
C VAL A 105 -3.21 -0.74 7.69
N ASP A 106 -4.06 0.26 7.69
CA ASP A 106 -4.59 0.86 6.46
C ASP A 106 -3.58 1.84 5.84
N SER A 107 -3.64 1.99 4.51
CA SER A 107 -2.80 2.97 3.83
C SER A 107 -3.48 4.33 3.75
N ASN A 108 -2.65 5.37 3.68
CA ASN A 108 -3.06 6.67 3.20
C ASN A 108 -2.54 6.86 1.77
N ILE A 109 -3.40 7.16 0.82
CA ILE A 109 -3.01 7.37 -0.57
C ILE A 109 -2.37 8.75 -0.73
N LEU A 110 -1.10 8.78 -1.16
CA LEU A 110 -0.43 10.00 -1.58
C LEU A 110 -0.73 10.29 -3.04
N ARG A 111 -1.40 11.43 -3.30
CA ARG A 111 -1.68 11.93 -4.65
C ARG A 111 -0.91 13.21 -4.90
N GLU A 112 0.18 13.13 -5.64
CA GLU A 112 0.94 14.32 -6.06
C GLU A 112 1.31 14.20 -7.54
N THR A 113 1.14 15.29 -8.28
CA THR A 113 1.29 15.29 -9.75
C THR A 113 2.73 15.54 -10.23
N SER A 114 3.70 15.70 -9.33
CA SER A 114 5.10 16.01 -9.69
C SER A 114 6.12 15.16 -8.91
N ASP A 115 6.14 13.87 -9.19
CA ASP A 115 7.05 12.88 -8.58
C ASP A 115 8.54 13.12 -8.89
N THR A 116 8.85 13.96 -9.88
CA THR A 116 10.23 14.21 -10.34
C THR A 116 11.17 14.69 -9.25
N ASP A 117 10.64 15.40 -8.25
CA ASP A 117 11.46 15.99 -7.18
C ASP A 117 11.62 15.05 -5.99
N LYS A 118 10.58 14.28 -5.65
CA LYS A 118 10.57 13.39 -4.48
C LYS A 118 11.38 12.11 -4.70
N LEU A 119 11.43 11.61 -5.94
CA LEU A 119 12.24 10.46 -6.31
C LEU A 119 13.64 10.81 -6.85
N SER A 120 13.97 12.11 -6.91
CA SER A 120 15.24 12.61 -7.47
C SER A 120 16.49 11.97 -6.83
N VAL A 121 16.42 11.61 -5.54
CA VAL A 121 17.52 10.96 -4.83
C VAL A 121 17.86 9.57 -5.40
N LEU A 122 16.88 8.83 -5.95
CA LEU A 122 17.12 7.53 -6.58
C LEU A 122 17.97 7.68 -7.85
N LYS A 123 17.82 8.79 -8.60
CA LYS A 123 18.58 9.06 -9.83
C LYS A 123 20.08 9.17 -9.56
N THR A 124 20.44 9.75 -8.42
CA THR A 124 21.82 10.10 -8.09
C THR A 124 22.54 9.02 -7.28
N SER A 125 21.81 8.03 -6.75
CA SER A 125 22.39 6.98 -5.91
C SER A 125 22.67 5.73 -6.73
N ASN A 126 23.93 5.28 -6.75
CA ASN A 126 24.36 4.05 -7.43
C ASN A 126 24.82 2.96 -6.46
N ARG A 127 24.52 3.10 -5.16
CA ARG A 127 24.96 2.16 -4.13
C ARG A 127 23.76 1.49 -3.48
N LYS A 128 23.89 0.19 -3.25
CA LYS A 128 23.09 -0.55 -2.28
C LYS A 128 23.98 -0.89 -1.09
N THR A 129 23.41 -0.88 0.11
CA THR A 129 24.15 -1.34 1.30
C THR A 129 24.32 -2.86 1.28
N ASN A 130 25.15 -3.40 2.17
CA ASN A 130 25.13 -4.82 2.50
C ASN A 130 24.51 -4.95 3.89
N LYS A 131 23.40 -5.66 3.96
CA LYS A 131 22.69 -5.95 5.19
C LYS A 131 23.20 -7.29 5.67
N GLY A 132 23.70 -7.40 6.89
CA GLY A 132 24.38 -8.60 7.42
C GLY A 132 23.56 -9.90 7.48
N THR A 133 22.41 -9.99 6.80
CA THR A 133 21.55 -11.16 6.68
C THR A 133 21.15 -11.38 5.22
N ALA A 134 21.04 -12.65 4.79
CA ALA A 134 20.60 -13.00 3.44
C ALA A 134 19.19 -12.46 3.12
N ILE A 135 18.26 -12.52 4.07
CA ILE A 135 16.87 -12.04 3.91
C ILE A 135 16.87 -10.56 3.47
N LEU A 136 17.53 -9.68 4.24
CA LEU A 136 17.60 -8.26 3.90
C LEU A 136 18.32 -8.01 2.56
N ASN A 137 19.41 -8.73 2.26
CA ASN A 137 20.14 -8.56 1.01
C ASN A 137 19.35 -8.99 -0.23
N ASN A 138 18.49 -10.01 -0.10
CA ASN A 138 17.68 -10.52 -1.21
C ASN A 138 16.60 -9.54 -1.66
N HIS A 139 16.07 -8.75 -0.72
CA HIS A 139 15.05 -7.74 -1.01
C HIS A 139 15.62 -6.37 -1.36
N LEU A 140 16.92 -6.16 -1.18
CA LEU A 140 17.54 -4.86 -1.37
C LEU A 140 17.72 -4.54 -2.86
N LEU A 141 17.02 -3.51 -3.32
CA LEU A 141 17.13 -3.01 -4.69
C LEU A 141 18.25 -1.98 -4.82
N PHE A 142 18.83 -1.90 -6.02
CA PHE A 142 19.57 -0.69 -6.36
C PHE A 142 18.57 0.46 -6.53
N PRO A 143 18.90 1.68 -6.06
CA PRO A 143 18.02 2.84 -6.21
C PRO A 143 17.61 3.11 -7.67
N LYS A 144 18.54 2.88 -8.62
CA LYS A 144 18.25 2.97 -10.04
C LYS A 144 17.19 1.97 -10.50
N ASP A 145 17.30 0.70 -10.10
CA ASP A 145 16.34 -0.34 -10.49
C ASP A 145 14.94 -0.04 -9.94
N ALA A 146 14.86 0.46 -8.71
CA ALA A 146 13.61 0.92 -8.12
C ALA A 146 12.99 2.07 -8.93
N LEU A 147 13.78 3.09 -9.30
CA LEU A 147 13.30 4.20 -10.11
C LEU A 147 12.84 3.75 -11.50
N ASP A 148 13.63 2.90 -12.16
CA ASP A 148 13.32 2.37 -13.49
C ASP A 148 12.01 1.57 -13.43
N GLY A 149 11.80 0.74 -12.40
CA GLY A 149 10.56 0.01 -12.18
C GLY A 149 9.33 0.90 -11.94
N ILE A 150 9.45 1.93 -11.08
CA ILE A 150 8.37 2.91 -10.83
C ILE A 150 8.02 3.66 -12.12
N THR A 151 9.04 4.09 -12.88
CA THR A 151 8.85 4.80 -14.14
C THR A 151 8.16 3.91 -15.18
N ALA A 152 8.60 2.65 -15.31
CA ALA A 152 8.00 1.69 -16.23
C ALA A 152 6.52 1.41 -15.90
N TRP A 153 6.14 1.42 -14.62
CA TRP A 153 4.73 1.31 -14.22
C TRP A 153 3.91 2.53 -14.68
N GLN A 154 4.41 3.74 -14.46
CA GLN A 154 3.75 4.97 -14.93
C GLN A 154 3.62 5.00 -16.47
N GLU A 155 4.65 4.55 -17.20
CA GLU A 155 4.58 4.41 -18.65
C GLU A 155 3.56 3.35 -19.10
N LYS A 156 3.44 2.23 -18.37
CA LYS A 156 2.44 1.19 -18.63
C LYS A 156 1.02 1.72 -18.45
N LEU A 157 0.78 2.51 -17.41
CA LEU A 157 -0.50 3.20 -17.20
C LEU A 157 -0.83 4.19 -18.34
N ASN A 158 0.17 4.81 -18.98
CA ASN A 158 -0.06 5.70 -20.12
C ASN A 158 -0.47 4.97 -21.41
N LYS A 159 -0.07 3.70 -21.59
CA LYS A 159 -0.44 2.90 -22.76
C LYS A 159 -1.85 2.31 -22.67
N ILE A 160 -2.35 2.06 -21.45
CA ILE A 160 -3.69 1.52 -21.17
C ILE A 160 -3.94 0.22 -21.98
N SER A 161 -2.93 -0.66 -22.03
CA SER A 161 -3.02 -1.99 -22.64
C SER A 161 -2.46 -3.04 -21.69
N ASP A 162 -3.01 -4.25 -21.73
CA ASP A 162 -2.53 -5.43 -20.99
C ASP A 162 -2.29 -5.16 -19.49
N LEU A 163 -3.14 -4.34 -18.86
CA LEU A 163 -3.08 -4.05 -17.43
C LEU A 163 -3.41 -5.30 -16.61
N ASP A 164 -4.38 -6.09 -17.07
CA ASP A 164 -4.68 -7.39 -16.47
C ASP A 164 -3.49 -8.33 -16.50
N ASP A 165 -2.76 -8.41 -17.62
CA ASP A 165 -1.60 -9.29 -17.70
C ASP A 165 -0.53 -8.90 -16.66
N VAL A 166 -0.16 -7.62 -16.58
CA VAL A 166 0.93 -7.21 -15.67
C VAL A 166 0.57 -7.31 -14.20
N LEU A 167 -0.73 -7.29 -13.86
CA LEU A 167 -1.25 -7.43 -12.49
C LEU A 167 -1.74 -8.85 -12.17
N SER A 168 -1.42 -9.82 -13.02
CA SER A 168 -1.87 -11.21 -12.89
C SER A 168 -0.76 -12.21 -13.16
N TYR A 169 -0.98 -13.43 -12.68
CA TYR A 169 -0.25 -14.62 -13.08
C TYR A 169 -1.24 -15.65 -13.61
N GLU A 170 -1.01 -16.17 -14.82
CA GLU A 170 -1.88 -17.15 -15.48
C GLU A 170 -3.37 -16.73 -15.51
N GLY A 171 -3.62 -15.43 -15.72
CA GLY A 171 -4.97 -14.85 -15.77
C GLY A 171 -5.63 -14.60 -14.40
N ALA A 172 -5.00 -15.02 -13.30
CA ALA A 172 -5.45 -14.72 -11.95
C ALA A 172 -4.75 -13.47 -11.40
N ARG A 173 -5.53 -12.45 -11.03
CA ARG A 173 -5.00 -11.20 -10.45
C ARG A 173 -4.28 -11.48 -9.14
N PHE A 174 -3.21 -10.73 -8.90
CA PHE A 174 -2.52 -10.74 -7.62
C PHE A 174 -3.48 -10.35 -6.50
N LYS A 175 -3.53 -11.12 -5.42
CA LYS A 175 -4.38 -10.83 -4.25
C LYS A 175 -3.62 -10.03 -3.20
N HIS A 176 -2.35 -10.37 -3.03
CA HIS A 176 -1.44 -9.66 -2.14
C HIS A 176 0.02 -9.89 -2.54
N TYR A 177 0.90 -9.08 -1.96
CA TYR A 177 2.35 -9.29 -1.97
C TYR A 177 2.81 -9.64 -0.56
N SER A 178 3.69 -10.63 -0.38
CA SER A 178 4.08 -11.13 0.95
C SER A 178 5.56 -10.95 1.21
N LEU A 179 5.93 -10.30 2.32
CA LEU A 179 7.29 -9.92 2.71
C LEU A 179 7.63 -10.42 4.11
N GLU A 180 8.87 -10.78 4.39
CA GLU A 180 9.31 -11.10 5.76
C GLU A 180 9.22 -9.86 6.66
N ALA A 181 8.68 -10.01 7.87
CA ALA A 181 8.55 -8.90 8.83
C ALA A 181 9.89 -8.22 9.17
N ALA A 182 11.00 -8.97 9.06
CA ALA A 182 12.36 -8.45 9.25
C ALA A 182 12.70 -7.27 8.32
N ILE A 183 12.12 -7.20 7.11
CA ILE A 183 12.36 -6.10 6.17
C ILE A 183 11.72 -4.81 6.69
N ILE A 184 10.46 -4.89 7.15
CA ILE A 184 9.76 -3.75 7.76
C ILE A 184 10.49 -3.31 9.04
N THR A 185 10.93 -4.25 9.87
CA THR A 185 11.73 -3.95 11.07
C THR A 185 13.03 -3.19 10.72
N ASP A 186 13.67 -3.49 9.59
CA ASP A 186 14.87 -2.76 9.17
C ASP A 186 14.55 -1.33 8.71
N LEU A 187 13.47 -1.13 7.93
CA LEU A 187 12.98 0.19 7.54
C LEU A 187 12.65 1.09 8.75
N LEU A 188 12.14 0.49 9.83
CA LEU A 188 11.79 1.19 11.08
C LEU A 188 13.01 1.62 11.91
N LYS A 189 14.22 1.11 11.66
CA LYS A 189 15.43 1.53 12.41
C LYS A 189 15.81 2.98 12.15
N ASN A 190 15.43 3.54 11.01
CA ASN A 190 15.70 4.93 10.69
C ASN A 190 14.68 5.84 11.40
N LYS A 191 15.14 6.50 12.49
CA LYS A 191 14.31 7.39 13.32
C LYS A 191 13.76 8.62 12.59
N ASN A 192 14.27 8.94 11.40
CA ASN A 192 13.78 10.05 10.59
C ASN A 192 12.67 9.63 9.60
N THR A 193 12.35 8.34 9.52
CA THR A 193 11.26 7.83 8.71
C THR A 193 9.93 8.06 9.44
N ALA A 194 9.08 8.92 8.88
CA ALA A 194 7.72 9.12 9.36
C ALA A 194 6.75 8.12 8.73
N ASN A 195 6.95 7.78 7.46
CA ASN A 195 6.12 6.85 6.71
C ASN A 195 6.97 5.83 5.96
N ILE A 196 6.51 4.59 5.88
CA ILE A 196 6.95 3.64 4.86
C ILE A 196 6.05 3.87 3.65
N GLY A 197 6.63 4.34 2.54
CA GLY A 197 5.94 4.50 1.27
C GLY A 197 6.05 3.22 0.45
N LEU A 198 4.92 2.68 0.01
CA LEU A 198 4.84 1.64 -1.00
C LEU A 198 4.54 2.26 -2.36
N PHE A 199 5.46 2.08 -3.28
CA PHE A 199 5.34 2.45 -4.69
C PHE A 199 5.05 1.20 -5.50
N LEU A 200 4.23 1.32 -6.54
CA LEU A 200 4.09 0.25 -7.53
C LEU A 200 5.14 0.44 -8.61
N GLY A 201 5.76 -0.66 -9.03
CA GLY A 201 6.72 -0.69 -10.13
C GLY A 201 6.55 -1.93 -10.99
N LEU A 202 7.21 -1.97 -12.15
CA LEU A 202 7.36 -3.20 -12.93
C LEU A 202 8.70 -3.87 -12.62
N ASN A 203 8.67 -5.17 -12.38
CA ASN A 203 9.88 -5.97 -12.24
C ASN A 203 10.48 -6.32 -13.62
N PRO A 204 11.68 -6.93 -13.69
CA PRO A 204 12.33 -7.25 -14.96
C PRO A 204 11.56 -8.21 -15.88
N ILE A 205 10.59 -8.97 -15.36
CA ILE A 205 9.71 -9.84 -16.16
C ILE A 205 8.41 -9.15 -16.58
N GLY A 206 8.28 -7.85 -16.31
CA GLY A 206 7.15 -7.02 -16.73
C GLY A 206 5.89 -7.15 -15.86
N LYS A 207 5.97 -7.80 -14.69
CA LYS A 207 4.85 -7.88 -13.74
C LYS A 207 4.94 -6.79 -12.68
N VAL A 208 3.79 -6.34 -12.19
CA VAL A 208 3.73 -5.35 -11.11
C VAL A 208 4.31 -5.95 -9.83
N THR A 209 5.20 -5.19 -9.20
CA THR A 209 5.80 -5.46 -7.89
C THR A 209 5.65 -4.24 -6.99
N THR A 210 5.97 -4.38 -5.71
CA THR A 210 5.93 -3.28 -4.75
C THR A 210 7.33 -2.83 -4.37
N ILE A 211 7.53 -1.54 -4.17
CA ILE A 211 8.83 -0.95 -3.84
C ILE A 211 8.64 -0.12 -2.57
N LEU A 212 9.33 -0.50 -1.50
CA LEU A 212 9.23 0.09 -0.18
C LEU A 212 10.38 1.05 0.07
N ILE A 213 10.03 2.27 0.48
CA ILE A 213 10.97 3.35 0.75
C ILE A 213 10.59 4.06 2.05
N GLY A 214 11.57 4.34 2.90
CA GLY A 214 11.36 5.22 4.06
C GLY A 214 11.23 6.69 3.63
N LEU A 215 10.15 7.36 4.04
CA LEU A 215 9.85 8.76 3.75
C LEU A 215 9.83 9.59 5.03
N ASP A 216 10.29 10.84 4.93
CA ASP A 216 10.23 11.80 6.03
C ASP A 216 8.80 12.35 6.25
N LYS A 217 8.67 13.26 7.22
CA LYS A 217 7.38 13.91 7.56
C LYS A 217 6.75 14.72 6.42
N ASN A 218 7.51 15.06 5.38
CA ASN A 218 7.05 15.75 4.19
C ASN A 218 6.81 14.77 3.02
N ASN A 219 6.76 13.46 3.31
CA ASN A 219 6.65 12.38 2.34
C ASN A 219 7.73 12.44 1.25
N SER A 220 8.94 12.85 1.63
CA SER A 220 10.08 12.97 0.73
C SER A 220 11.18 11.98 1.14
N MET A 221 11.94 11.50 0.16
CA MET A 221 13.17 10.77 0.47
C MET A 221 14.23 11.72 1.00
N LYS A 222 14.99 11.25 1.99
CA LYS A 222 16.11 12.03 2.52
C LYS A 222 17.17 12.22 1.43
N LYS A 223 17.64 13.45 1.21
CA LYS A 223 18.80 13.70 0.34
C LYS A 223 20.05 13.07 0.96
N ILE A 224 20.74 12.24 0.18
CA ILE A 224 22.00 11.61 0.59
C ILE A 224 23.07 12.70 0.62
N SER A 225 23.65 12.97 1.80
CA SER A 225 24.87 13.74 1.86
C SER A 225 26.02 12.85 1.40
N LEU A 226 26.67 13.21 0.28
CA LEU A 226 27.80 12.46 -0.29
C LEU A 226 29.04 12.42 0.62
N THR A 227 29.05 13.19 1.71
CA THR A 227 30.21 13.41 2.59
C THR A 227 30.13 12.72 3.96
N SER A 228 29.01 12.12 4.35
CA SER A 228 28.90 11.45 5.66
C SER A 228 29.47 10.02 5.60
N LYS A 229 30.43 9.71 6.47
CA LYS A 229 30.92 8.33 6.73
C LYS A 229 29.82 7.40 7.27
N GLU A 230 28.71 7.97 7.73
CA GLU A 230 27.48 7.23 7.95
C GLU A 230 26.79 7.02 6.59
N ALA A 231 26.85 5.79 6.09
CA ALA A 231 26.04 5.31 4.99
C ALA A 231 24.55 5.44 5.37
N SER A 232 23.98 6.64 5.21
CA SER A 232 22.69 6.97 5.79
C SER A 232 21.53 6.41 4.95
N THR A 233 21.19 5.14 5.23
CA THR A 233 19.84 4.58 5.41
C THR A 233 18.71 5.08 4.51
N ASN A 234 18.92 5.02 3.19
CA ASN A 234 17.84 5.06 2.21
C ASN A 234 17.79 3.72 1.46
N ASP A 235 17.74 2.63 2.21
CA ASP A 235 17.58 1.32 1.62
C ASP A 235 16.20 1.22 0.97
N VAL A 236 16.20 0.73 -0.26
CA VAL A 236 15.00 0.51 -1.04
C VAL A 236 14.79 -0.98 -1.12
N TYR A 237 13.62 -1.44 -0.69
CA TYR A 237 13.30 -2.85 -0.66
C TYR A 237 12.23 -3.16 -1.69
N ASP A 238 12.36 -4.28 -2.40
CA ASP A 238 11.24 -4.86 -3.13
C ASP A 238 10.33 -5.60 -2.14
N GLY A 239 9.07 -5.22 -2.11
CA GLY A 239 8.02 -5.99 -1.47
C GLY A 239 7.51 -7.09 -2.41
N SER A 240 8.42 -7.98 -2.77
CA SER A 240 8.28 -9.42 -2.64
C SER A 240 7.14 -10.12 -3.39
N ARG A 241 7.06 -11.42 -3.12
CA ARG A 241 6.50 -12.43 -4.02
C ARG A 241 4.99 -12.20 -4.19
N PRO A 242 4.49 -12.06 -5.43
CA PRO A 242 3.06 -11.95 -5.66
C PRO A 242 2.37 -13.29 -5.39
N CYS A 243 1.17 -13.21 -4.82
CA CYS A 243 0.23 -14.32 -4.71
C CYS A 243 -0.90 -14.09 -5.71
N PRO A 244 -1.11 -14.95 -6.72
CA PRO A 244 -0.25 -16.05 -7.19
C PRO A 244 1.04 -15.56 -7.89
N PRO A 245 2.04 -16.44 -8.17
CA PRO A 245 2.04 -17.89 -7.91
C PRO A 245 2.55 -18.27 -6.52
N TYR A 246 3.03 -17.32 -5.73
CA TYR A 246 3.65 -17.62 -4.46
C TYR A 246 2.63 -17.48 -3.33
N GLY A 247 2.22 -18.63 -2.78
CA GLY A 247 1.19 -18.72 -1.75
C GLY A 247 -0.18 -18.92 -2.38
N ASP A 248 -0.54 -20.16 -2.69
CA ASP A 248 -1.86 -20.50 -3.21
C ASP A 248 -2.98 -20.15 -2.20
N PRO A 249 -4.24 -19.99 -2.66
CA PRO A 249 -5.35 -19.66 -1.79
C PRO A 249 -5.53 -20.78 -0.78
N ALA A 250 -6.00 -20.44 0.41
CA ALA A 250 -6.56 -21.42 1.33
C ALA A 250 -7.44 -22.43 0.55
N PRO A 251 -7.40 -23.73 0.91
CA PRO A 251 -8.08 -24.77 0.16
C PRO A 251 -9.55 -24.39 0.00
N GLU A 252 -10.07 -24.57 -1.21
CA GLU A 252 -11.51 -24.57 -1.48
C GLU A 252 -12.19 -25.41 -0.39
N LEU A 253 -12.93 -24.75 0.50
CA LEU A 253 -13.86 -25.45 1.35
C LEU A 253 -15.00 -25.90 0.44
N LEU A 254 -15.00 -27.22 0.21
CA LEU A 254 -16.04 -28.07 -0.38
C LEU A 254 -17.47 -27.52 -0.27
#